data_AF-E5G6F4-F1
#
_entry.id   AF-E5G6F4-F1
#
_cell.length_a   1.000
_cell.length_b   1.000
_cell.length_c   1.000
_cell.angle_alpha   90.00
_cell.angle_beta   90.00
_cell.angle_gamma   90.00
#
_symmetry.space_group_name_H-M   'P 1'
#
loop_
_entity.id
_entity.type
_entity.pdbx_description
1 polymer ?
#
loop_
_entity_poly.entity_id
_entity_poly.type
_entity_poly.pdbx_seq_one_letter_code
_entity_poly.pdbx_strand_id
1 'polypeptide(L)'
;MDDEEETYRLWKIRKTIMQLCHDRGYLVTQDELDQTLDEFRSQFGDKPSEGRPRRTDLTVLVAHNDDPTDQMFVFFPEEPKVGIKTIKMYCQRMQEENITRAIIVVQMGMTPSAKQSLVDMAPKYILEQ
;
A
#
# COMPACT_ATOMS: atom_id res chain seq x y z
N MET A 1 -16.45 -14.17 -7.32
CA MET A 1 -15.24 -14.06 -6.47
C MET A 1 -15.73 -14.34 -5.07
N ASP A 2 -15.08 -15.23 -4.34
CA ASP A 2 -15.48 -15.52 -2.97
C ASP A 2 -15.01 -14.36 -2.09
N ASP A 3 -15.96 -13.61 -1.52
CA ASP A 3 -15.69 -12.45 -0.68
C ASP A 3 -14.84 -12.83 0.55
N GLU A 4 -15.02 -14.05 1.06
CA GLU A 4 -14.23 -14.57 2.16
C GLU A 4 -12.78 -14.79 1.75
N GLU A 5 -12.55 -15.39 0.57
CA GLU A 5 -11.21 -15.65 0.04
C GLU A 5 -10.44 -14.34 -0.25
N GLU A 6 -11.09 -13.37 -0.90
CA GLU A 6 -10.44 -12.09 -1.20
C GLU A 6 -10.18 -11.28 0.08
N THR A 7 -11.10 -11.29 1.04
CA THR A 7 -10.88 -10.66 2.36
C THR A 7 -9.68 -11.27 3.07
N TYR A 8 -9.59 -12.60 3.11
CA TYR A 8 -8.46 -13.31 3.71
C TYR A 8 -7.14 -12.98 3.02
N ARG A 9 -7.13 -12.93 1.68
CA ARG A 9 -5.97 -12.56 0.88
C ARG A 9 -5.51 -11.13 1.18
N LEU A 10 -6.43 -10.17 1.23
CA LEU A 10 -6.11 -8.76 1.55
C LEU A 10 -5.55 -8.61 2.97
N TRP A 11 -6.17 -9.27 3.95
CA TRP A 11 -5.67 -9.34 5.32
C TRP A 11 -4.24 -9.88 5.36
N LYS A 12 -3.97 -11.00 4.67
CA LYS A 12 -2.66 -11.63 4.68
C LYS A 12 -1.59 -10.75 4.06
N ILE A 13 -1.89 -10.11 2.91
CA ILE A 13 -1.00 -9.16 2.25
C ILE A 13 -0.69 -8.00 3.20
N ARG A 14 -1.72 -7.41 3.82
CA ARG A 14 -1.55 -6.30 4.77
C ARG A 14 -0.66 -6.68 5.95
N LYS A 15 -0.88 -7.86 6.53
CA LYS A 15 -0.07 -8.37 7.65
C LYS A 15 1.40 -8.52 7.27
N THR A 16 1.70 -9.04 6.07
CA THR A 16 3.07 -9.12 5.54
C THR A 16 3.68 -7.73 5.31
N ILE A 17 2.91 -6.77 4.79
CA ILE A 17 3.38 -5.39 4.60
C ILE A 17 3.72 -4.73 5.94
N MET A 18 2.90 -4.94 6.97
CA MET A 18 3.18 -4.40 8.31
C MET A 18 4.47 -4.97 8.90
N GLN A 19 4.68 -6.28 8.75
CA GLN A 19 5.93 -6.94 9.14
C GLN A 19 7.12 -6.38 8.35
N LEU A 20 6.98 -6.21 7.03
CA LEU A 20 8.03 -5.61 6.19
C LEU A 20 8.37 -4.18 6.61
N CYS A 21 7.36 -3.36 6.96
CA CYS A 21 7.59 -2.00 7.44
C CYS A 21 8.33 -2.01 8.79
N HIS A 22 7.89 -2.86 9.73
CA HIS A 22 8.56 -3.05 11.02
C HIS A 22 10.01 -3.50 10.86
N ASP A 23 10.27 -4.51 10.02
CA ASP A 23 11.60 -5.05 9.77
C ASP A 23 12.54 -4.04 9.10
N ARG A 24 11.97 -3.07 8.36
CA ARG A 24 12.70 -1.93 7.77
C ARG A 24 12.90 -0.76 8.75
N GLY A 25 12.52 -0.90 10.02
CA GLY A 25 12.71 0.14 11.04
C GLY A 25 11.61 1.19 11.07
N TYR A 26 10.48 0.99 10.38
CA TYR A 26 9.33 1.88 10.50
C TYR A 26 8.49 1.57 11.74
N LEU A 27 7.86 2.62 12.28
CA LEU A 27 6.97 2.54 13.43
C LEU A 27 5.69 1.81 13.03
N VAL A 28 5.54 0.59 13.55
CA VAL A 28 4.35 -0.25 13.44
C VAL A 28 4.02 -0.77 14.84
N THR A 29 2.76 -0.67 15.24
CA THR A 29 2.34 -1.09 16.58
C THR A 29 2.19 -2.61 16.67
N GLN A 30 2.29 -3.16 17.88
CA GLN A 30 2.09 -4.60 18.09
C GLN A 30 0.67 -5.03 17.68
N ASP A 31 -0.34 -4.19 17.92
CA ASP A 31 -1.72 -4.44 17.53
C ASP A 31 -1.88 -4.56 16.00
N GLU A 32 -1.13 -3.76 15.22
CA GLU A 32 -1.11 -3.87 13.76
C GLU A 32 -0.41 -5.14 13.26
N LEU A 33 0.63 -5.60 13.96
CA LEU A 33 1.36 -6.84 13.64
C LEU A 33 0.54 -8.08 13.98
N ASP A 34 -0.15 -8.06 15.11
CA ASP A 34 -0.91 -9.20 15.61
C ASP A 34 -2.36 -9.23 15.11
N GLN A 35 -2.80 -8.19 14.40
CA GLN A 35 -4.15 -8.08 13.83
C GLN A 35 -4.66 -9.41 13.27
N THR A 36 -5.80 -9.83 13.82
CA THR A 36 -6.55 -11.03 13.43
C THR A 36 -7.43 -10.74 12.21
N LEU A 37 -7.91 -11.81 11.56
CA LEU A 37 -8.82 -11.68 10.43
C LEU A 37 -10.15 -11.03 10.84
N ASP A 38 -10.66 -11.34 12.03
CA ASP A 38 -11.94 -10.82 12.51
C ASP A 38 -11.84 -9.32 12.86
N GLU A 39 -10.72 -8.88 13.44
CA GLU A 39 -10.45 -7.45 13.63
C GLU A 39 -10.32 -6.71 12.30
N PHE A 40 -9.64 -7.31 11.32
CA PHE A 40 -9.55 -6.75 9.97
C PHE A 40 -10.93 -6.61 9.32
N ARG A 41 -11.78 -7.65 9.43
CA ARG A 41 -13.18 -7.63 8.96
C ARG A 41 -13.98 -6.55 9.67
N SER A 42 -13.82 -6.41 10.98
CA SER A 42 -14.49 -5.36 11.76
C SER A 42 -14.04 -3.96 11.36
N GLN A 43 -12.77 -3.78 10.98
CA GLN A 43 -12.21 -2.48 10.64
C GLN A 43 -12.51 -2.05 9.20
N PHE A 44 -12.38 -2.97 8.23
CA PHE A 44 -12.46 -2.64 6.81
C PHE A 44 -13.65 -3.29 6.08
N GLY A 45 -14.32 -4.26 6.70
CA GLY A 45 -15.41 -5.04 6.13
C GLY A 45 -15.00 -6.44 5.66
N ASP A 46 -15.99 -7.22 5.24
CA ASP A 46 -15.87 -8.63 4.85
C ASP A 46 -16.52 -8.96 3.49
N LYS A 47 -16.99 -7.92 2.77
CA LYS A 47 -17.60 -7.99 1.44
C LYS A 47 -16.87 -7.13 0.41
N PRO A 48 -15.71 -7.58 -0.09
CA PRO A 48 -15.00 -6.92 -1.19
C PRO A 48 -15.87 -6.65 -2.41
N SER A 49 -16.85 -7.51 -2.71
CA SER A 49 -17.82 -7.32 -3.79
C SER A 49 -18.69 -6.06 -3.65
N GLU A 50 -18.97 -5.63 -2.41
CA GLU A 50 -19.66 -4.37 -2.09
C GLU A 50 -18.66 -3.21 -1.88
N GLY A 51 -17.36 -3.45 -2.12
CA GLY A 51 -16.29 -2.50 -1.88
C GLY A 51 -15.99 -2.32 -0.39
N ARG A 52 -15.98 -3.40 0.40
CA ARG A 52 -15.60 -3.36 1.82
C ARG A 52 -14.88 -4.64 2.23
N PRO A 53 -13.54 -4.69 2.27
CA PRO A 53 -12.60 -3.57 2.12
C PRO A 53 -12.46 -3.09 0.68
N ARG A 54 -12.28 -1.77 0.50
CA ARG A 54 -11.64 -1.26 -0.73
C ARG A 54 -10.14 -1.33 -0.56
N ARG A 55 -9.43 -1.60 -1.65
CA ARG A 55 -7.98 -1.58 -1.66
C ARG A 55 -7.44 -0.21 -1.26
N THR A 56 -8.09 0.87 -1.68
CA THR A 56 -7.75 2.25 -1.28
C THR A 56 -7.75 2.46 0.23
N ASP A 57 -8.67 1.83 0.96
CA ASP A 57 -8.77 1.91 2.43
C ASP A 57 -7.60 1.19 3.15
N LEU A 58 -6.85 0.33 2.44
CA LEU A 58 -5.67 -0.38 2.97
C LEU A 58 -4.36 0.41 2.81
N THR A 59 -4.41 1.57 2.14
CA THR A 59 -3.26 2.45 1.97
C THR A 59 -2.78 2.97 3.32
N VAL A 60 -1.49 2.88 3.59
CA VAL A 60 -0.91 3.32 4.86
C VAL A 60 0.27 4.25 4.67
N LEU A 61 0.48 5.08 5.68
CA LEU A 61 1.65 5.93 5.84
C LEU A 61 2.39 5.46 7.08
N VAL A 62 3.66 5.13 6.94
CA VAL A 62 4.53 4.72 8.04
C VAL A 62 5.71 5.69 8.17
N ALA A 63 6.13 5.99 9.40
CA ALA A 63 7.26 6.86 9.71
C ALA A 63 8.41 6.05 10.30
N HIS A 64 9.65 6.39 9.97
CA HIS A 64 10.83 5.68 10.46
C HIS A 64 11.05 5.95 11.96
N ASN A 65 11.50 4.95 12.72
CA ASN A 65 11.72 5.08 14.16
C ASN A 65 12.85 6.07 14.50
N ASP A 66 13.92 6.08 13.71
CA ASP A 66 15.10 6.92 13.96
C ASP A 66 14.99 8.33 13.36
N ASP A 67 14.18 8.50 12.31
CA ASP A 67 14.00 9.77 11.61
C ASP A 67 12.53 9.96 11.21
N PRO A 68 11.74 10.74 11.97
CA PRO A 68 10.34 10.99 11.67
C PRO A 68 10.09 11.70 10.33
N THR A 69 11.13 12.26 9.70
CA THR A 69 11.04 12.87 8.36
C THR A 69 11.20 11.84 7.24
N ASP A 70 11.76 10.65 7.53
CA ASP A 70 11.75 9.51 6.60
C ASP A 70 10.42 8.78 6.76
N GLN A 71 9.49 9.10 5.87
CA GLN A 71 8.17 8.50 5.80
C GLN A 71 8.01 7.73 4.49
N MET A 72 7.16 6.70 4.53
CA MET A 72 6.89 5.84 3.38
C MET A 72 5.40 5.59 3.22
N PHE A 73 4.90 5.78 2.01
CA PHE A 73 3.56 5.33 1.64
C PHE A 73 3.54 3.87 1.20
N VAL A 74 2.49 3.14 1.54
CA VAL A 74 2.16 1.86 0.90
C VAL A 74 0.81 1.98 0.25
N PHE A 75 0.78 2.02 -1.08
CA PHE A 75 -0.42 2.17 -1.88
C PHE A 75 -0.98 0.81 -2.31
N PHE A 76 -2.31 0.72 -2.31
CA PHE A 76 -3.06 -0.45 -2.77
C PHE A 76 -4.03 -0.02 -3.89
N PRO A 77 -3.58 -0.03 -5.16
CA PRO A 77 -4.43 0.36 -6.30
C PRO A 77 -5.62 -0.58 -6.46
N GLU A 78 -6.79 -0.03 -6.79
CA GLU A 78 -7.99 -0.80 -7.12
C GLU A 78 -7.89 -1.49 -8.48
N GLU A 79 -7.26 -0.83 -9.46
CA GLU A 79 -7.12 -1.39 -10.80
C GLU A 79 -6.17 -2.61 -10.83
N PRO A 80 -6.55 -3.72 -11.47
CA PRO A 80 -5.69 -4.91 -11.54
C PRO A 80 -4.36 -4.65 -12.25
N LYS A 81 -4.39 -3.79 -13.28
CA LYS A 81 -3.22 -3.36 -14.04
C LYS A 81 -3.04 -1.85 -13.91
N VAL A 82 -1.96 -1.43 -13.25
CA VAL A 82 -1.73 -0.02 -12.92
C VAL A 82 -1.28 0.77 -14.14
N GLY A 83 -1.97 1.88 -14.40
CA GLY A 83 -1.66 2.81 -15.48
C GLY A 83 -0.85 4.04 -15.03
N ILE A 84 -0.30 4.76 -15.99
CA ILE A 84 0.49 5.99 -15.74
C ILE A 84 -0.30 7.09 -15.01
N LYS A 85 -1.63 7.13 -15.20
CA LYS A 85 -2.49 8.11 -14.52
C LYS A 85 -2.45 7.92 -13.00
N THR A 86 -2.49 6.68 -12.55
CA THR A 86 -2.46 6.31 -11.13
C THR A 86 -1.09 6.56 -10.53
N ILE A 87 -0.01 6.23 -11.25
CA ILE A 87 1.35 6.57 -10.81
C ILE A 87 1.49 8.09 -10.61
N LYS A 88 1.07 8.90 -11.58
CA LYS A 88 1.11 10.37 -11.46
C LYS A 88 0.31 10.88 -10.25
N MET A 89 -0.86 10.29 -9.98
CA MET A 89 -1.68 10.63 -8.82
C MET A 89 -0.96 10.33 -7.50
N TYR A 90 -0.30 9.16 -7.39
CA TYR A 90 0.48 8.83 -6.19
C TYR A 90 1.70 9.72 -6.02
N CYS A 91 2.41 10.01 -7.11
CA CYS A 91 3.52 10.94 -7.07
C CYS A 91 3.06 12.33 -6.62
N GLN A 92 1.91 12.81 -7.10
CA GLN A 92 1.34 14.07 -6.65
C GLN A 92 1.08 14.07 -5.13
N ARG A 93 0.39 13.04 -4.61
CA ARG A 93 0.19 12.86 -3.16
C ARG A 93 1.51 12.85 -2.39
N MET A 94 2.52 12.17 -2.92
CA MET A 94 3.85 12.14 -2.31
C MET A 94 4.50 13.53 -2.28
N GLN A 95 4.32 14.37 -3.31
CA GLN A 95 4.87 15.76 -3.27
C GLN A 95 4.11 16.64 -2.28
N GLU A 96 2.78 16.49 -2.21
CA GLU A 96 1.92 17.26 -1.30
C GLU A 96 2.28 16.98 0.17
N GLU A 97 2.59 15.73 0.50
CA GLU A 97 2.98 15.28 1.85
C GLU A 97 4.50 15.36 2.10
N ASN A 98 5.28 15.80 1.12
CA ASN A 98 6.75 15.84 1.16
C ASN A 98 7.42 14.47 1.46
N ILE A 99 6.87 13.41 0.88
CA ILE A 99 7.30 12.02 1.05
C ILE A 99 8.04 11.56 -0.21
N THR A 100 9.15 10.85 -0.03
CA THR A 100 10.01 10.42 -1.14
C THR A 100 9.96 8.92 -1.41
N ARG A 101 9.46 8.11 -0.47
CA ARG A 101 9.40 6.65 -0.57
C ARG A 101 7.97 6.13 -0.68
N ALA A 102 7.75 5.19 -1.59
CA ALA A 102 6.52 4.43 -1.58
C ALA A 102 6.67 2.99 -2.08
N ILE A 103 5.79 2.11 -1.61
CA ILE A 103 5.56 0.76 -2.09
C ILE A 103 4.18 0.73 -2.77
N ILE A 104 4.06 0.11 -3.94
CA ILE A 104 2.80 -0.01 -4.69
C ILE A 104 2.44 -1.49 -4.84
N VAL A 105 1.44 -1.95 -4.10
CA VAL A 105 1.01 -3.36 -4.08
C VAL A 105 0.08 -3.66 -5.27
N VAL A 106 0.67 -4.03 -6.41
CA VAL A 106 -0.04 -4.34 -7.66
C VAL A 106 -0.69 -5.72 -7.65
N GLN A 107 -1.80 -5.90 -8.39
CA GLN A 107 -2.52 -7.19 -8.46
C GLN A 107 -2.01 -8.08 -9.60
N MET A 108 -1.93 -7.55 -10.83
CA MET A 108 -1.40 -8.26 -11.99
C MET A 108 -0.11 -7.66 -12.50
N GLY A 109 0.01 -6.32 -12.46
CA GLY A 109 1.23 -5.62 -12.86
C GLY A 109 0.96 -4.20 -13.31
N MET A 110 1.94 -3.60 -13.99
CA MET A 110 1.88 -2.23 -14.49
C MET A 110 1.97 -2.17 -16.01
N THR A 111 1.39 -1.13 -16.62
CA THR A 111 1.62 -0.84 -18.04
C THR A 111 3.09 -0.45 -18.30
N PRO A 112 3.63 -0.66 -19.51
CA PRO A 112 4.99 -0.21 -19.84
C PRO A 112 5.20 1.29 -19.59
N SER A 113 4.20 2.11 -19.88
CA SER A 113 4.24 3.56 -19.61
C SER A 113 4.28 3.89 -18.12
N ALA A 114 3.57 3.14 -17.27
CA ALA A 114 3.66 3.29 -15.81
C ALA A 114 5.06 2.90 -15.31
N LYS A 115 5.61 1.77 -15.77
CA LYS A 115 6.98 1.35 -15.42
C LYS A 115 8.02 2.39 -15.84
N GLN A 116 7.91 2.93 -17.05
CA GLN A 116 8.81 3.99 -17.53
C GLN A 116 8.72 5.24 -16.64
N SER A 117 7.52 5.65 -16.24
CA SER A 117 7.37 6.81 -15.37
C SER A 117 8.03 6.64 -14.01
N LEU A 118 8.07 5.42 -13.45
CA LEU A 118 8.81 5.15 -12.20
C LEU A 118 10.32 5.40 -12.37
N VAL A 119 10.88 5.02 -13.52
CA VAL A 119 12.30 5.24 -13.85
C VAL A 119 12.58 6.73 -14.04
N ASP A 120 11.70 7.44 -14.75
CA ASP A 120 11.85 8.88 -15.03
C ASP A 120 11.74 9.74 -13.75
N MET A 121 11.09 9.21 -12.70
CA MET A 121 10.93 9.87 -11.41
C MET A 121 12.08 9.59 -10.44
N ALA A 122 12.93 8.59 -10.72
CA ALA A 122 14.14 8.35 -9.97
C ALA A 122 15.23 9.40 -10.33
N PRO A 123 16.13 9.77 -9.39
CA PRO A 123 16.24 9.29 -8.02
C PRO A 123 15.34 10.05 -7.03
N LYS A 124 14.56 11.05 -7.50
CA LYS A 124 13.79 11.94 -6.62
C LYS A 124 12.75 11.19 -5.78
N TYR A 125 12.15 10.13 -6.34
CA TYR A 125 11.24 9.24 -5.64
C TYR A 125 11.74 7.79 -5.74
N ILE A 126 11.66 7.06 -4.63
CA ILE A 126 11.97 5.63 -4.55
C ILE A 126 10.63 4.89 -4.51
N LEU A 127 10.33 4.19 -5.61
CA LEU A 127 9.05 3.50 -5.81
C LEU A 127 9.31 2.00 -6.01
N GLU A 128 8.79 1.17 -5.09
CA GLU A 128 8.88 -0.29 -5.15
C GLU A 128 7.53 -0.89 -5.58
N GLN A 129 7.55 -2.01 -6.31
CA GLN A 129 6.34 -2.73 -6.76
C GLN A 129 6.42 -4.22 -6.46
#